data_AF-Q3J5C1-F1
#
_entry.id   AF-Q3J5C1-F1
#
_cell.length_a   1.000
_cell.length_b   1.000
_cell.length_c   1.000
_cell.angle_alpha   90.00
_cell.angle_beta   90.00
_cell.angle_gamma   90.00
#
_symmetry.space_group_name_H-M   'P 1'
#
loop_
_entity.id
_entity.type
_entity.pdbx_description
1 polymer ?
#
loop_
_entity_poly.entity_id
_entity_poly.type
_entity_poly.pdbx_seq_one_letter_code
_entity_poly.pdbx_strand_id
1 'polypeptide(L)' 'MDFAWIIPFLSLITLLAGIMFAIASKDRVEARRHDPNAPKSTLAKDGPQGGVAFLRKDGPTARKPDAEPVLE' A
#
# COMPACT_ATOMS: atom_id res chain seq x y z
N MET A 1 -20.86 23.58 -34.23
CA MET A 1 -19.79 23.73 -33.22
C MET A 1 -19.08 22.39 -33.13
N ASP A 2 -17.76 22.38 -33.28
CA ASP A 2 -16.94 21.19 -33.14
C ASP A 2 -16.50 21.05 -31.68
N PHE A 3 -16.74 19.87 -31.09
CA PHE A 3 -16.47 19.57 -29.69
C PHE A 3 -15.25 18.65 -29.52
N ALA A 4 -14.53 18.31 -30.59
CA ALA A 4 -13.36 17.43 -30.50
C ALA A 4 -12.29 17.93 -29.52
N TRP A 5 -12.18 19.25 -29.30
CA TRP A 5 -11.23 19.85 -28.36
C TRP A 5 -11.56 19.61 -26.87
N ILE A 6 -12.81 19.27 -26.54
CA ILE A 6 -13.23 19.11 -25.15
C ILE A 6 -12.66 17.85 -24.50
N ILE A 7 -12.43 16.81 -25.31
CA ILE A 7 -11.91 15.52 -24.86
C ILE A 7 -10.49 15.66 -24.29
N PRO A 8 -9.49 16.21 -25.03
CA PRO A 8 -8.16 16.41 -24.45
C PRO A 8 -8.15 17.44 -23.32
N PHE A 9 -9.05 18.42 -23.34
CA PHE A 9 -9.15 19.39 -22.24
C PHE A 9 -9.62 18.74 -20.92
N LEU A 10 -10.68 17.92 -20.98
CA LEU A 10 -11.19 17.17 -19.84
C LEU A 10 -10.18 16.15 -19.31
N SER A 11 -9.41 15.50 -20.20
CA SER A 11 -8.39 14.53 -19.78
C SER A 11 -7.26 15.21 -18.99
N LEU A 12 -6.83 16.41 -19.39
CA LEU A 12 -5.85 17.21 -18.66
C LEU A 12 -6.38 17.62 -17.27
N ILE A 13 -7.64 18.05 -17.17
CA ILE A 13 -8.26 18.37 -15.87
C ILE A 13 -8.33 17.14 -14.96
N THR A 14 -8.72 15.99 -15.53
CA THR A 14 -8.80 14.73 -14.78
C THR A 14 -7.42 14.30 -14.26
N LEU A 15 -6.40 14.41 -15.11
CA LEU A 15 -5.02 14.12 -14.73
C LEU A 15 -4.53 15.07 -13.63
N LEU A 16 -4.82 16.37 -13.75
CA LEU A 16 -4.50 17.37 -12.73
C LEU A 16 -5.16 17.06 -11.38
N ALA A 17 -6.43 16.66 -11.38
CA ALA A 17 -7.13 16.24 -10.18
C ALA A 17 -6.47 15.02 -9.52
N GLY A 18 -6.05 14.03 -10.31
CA GLY A 18 -5.30 12.88 -9.83
C GLY A 18 -3.95 13.24 -9.20
N ILE A 19 -3.22 14.19 -9.79
CA ILE A 19 -1.95 14.69 -9.24
C ILE A 19 -2.18 15.40 -7.90
N MET A 20 -3.19 16.27 -7.81
CA MET A 20 -3.52 16.96 -6.55
C MET A 20 -3.89 15.98 -5.44
N PHE A 21 -4.67 14.93 -5.77
CA PHE A 21 -5.00 13.86 -4.83
C PHE A 21 -3.76 13.08 -4.37
N ALA A 22 -2.84 12.78 -5.30
CA ALA A 22 -1.58 12.11 -4.98
C ALA A 22 -0.71 12.95 -4.04
N ILE A 23 -0.62 14.26 -4.27
CA ILE A 23 0.13 15.18 -3.39
C ILE A 23 -0.53 15.24 -2.01
N ALA A 24 -1.85 15.45 -1.92
CA ALA A 24 -2.54 15.53 -0.64
C ALA A 24 -2.50 14.22 0.17
N SER A 25 -2.51 13.07 -0.51
CA SER A 25 -2.38 11.76 0.15
C SER A 25 -0.96 11.46 0.62
N LYS A 26 0.06 12.09 0.01
CA LYS A 26 1.47 11.91 0.37
C LYS A 26 1.74 12.35 1.80
N ASP A 27 1.23 13.50 2.24
CA ASP A 27 1.42 14.00 3.61
C ASP A 27 0.88 13.02 4.65
N ARG A 28 -0.24 12.35 4.36
CA ARG A 28 -0.83 11.33 5.24
C ARG A 28 0.02 10.06 5.31
N VAL A 29 0.69 9.69 4.21
CA VAL A 29 1.61 8.55 4.17
C VAL A 29 2.91 8.88 4.90
N GLU A 30 3.41 10.11 4.76
CA GLU A 30 4.65 10.57 5.39
C GLU A 30 4.48 10.71 6.92
N ALA A 31 3.35 11.24 7.39
CA ALA A 31 3.00 11.24 8.81
C ALA A 31 2.97 9.83 9.42
N ARG A 32 2.42 8.84 8.68
CA ARG A 32 2.41 7.43 9.12
C ARG A 32 3.79 6.75 9.05
N ARG A 33 4.70 7.23 8.20
CA ARG A 33 6.08 6.73 8.16
C ARG A 33 6.88 7.16 9.38
N HIS A 34 6.64 8.39 9.86
CA HIS A 34 7.34 8.96 11.01
C HIS A 34 6.74 8.56 12.36
N ASP A 35 5.54 7.99 12.39
CA ASP A 35 4.96 7.44 13.61
C ASP A 35 5.70 6.15 14.03
N PRO A 36 6.41 6.15 15.18
CA PRO A 36 7.13 4.98 15.67
C PRO A 36 6.20 3.85 16.15
N ASN A 37 4.91 4.12 16.36
CA ASN A 37 3.93 3.16 16.85
C ASN A 37 2.94 2.69 15.76
N ALA A 38 3.07 3.17 14.52
CA ALA A 38 2.26 2.69 13.42
C ALA A 38 2.63 1.23 13.07
N PRO A 39 1.65 0.32 12.86
CA PRO A 39 1.92 -1.06 12.48
C PRO A 39 2.61 -1.09 11.10
N LYS A 40 3.93 -1.22 11.11
CA LYS A 40 4.75 -1.29 9.90
C LYS A 40 4.57 -2.66 9.24
N SER A 41 4.39 -2.66 7.92
CA SER A 41 4.27 -3.89 7.14
C SER A 41 5.48 -4.81 7.35
N THR A 42 5.23 -6.11 7.45
CA THR A 42 6.25 -7.16 7.56
C THR A 42 7.18 -7.21 6.34
N LEU A 43 6.72 -6.67 5.21
CA LEU A 43 7.48 -6.53 3.96
C LEU A 43 8.29 -5.23 3.89
N ALA A 44 8.00 -4.24 4.73
CA ALA A 44 8.73 -2.98 4.73
C ALA A 44 10.15 -3.20 5.29
N LYS A 45 11.14 -2.60 4.62
CA LYS A 45 12.56 -2.61 5.06
C LYS A 45 12.72 -2.08 6.49
N ASP A 46 11.90 -1.11 6.88
CA ASP A 46 11.91 -0.49 8.22
C ASP A 46 10.93 -1.15 9.20
N GLY A 47 10.30 -2.26 8.80
CA GLY A 47 9.44 -3.06 9.66
C GLY A 47 10.26 -3.91 10.64
N PRO A 48 9.63 -4.45 11.70
CA PRO A 48 10.31 -5.26 12.73
C PRO A 48 11.03 -6.51 12.21
N GLN A 49 10.80 -6.89 10.95
CA GLN A 49 11.44 -8.03 10.29
C GLN A 49 12.37 -7.61 9.14
N GLY A 50 12.69 -6.32 9.00
CA GLY A 50 13.72 -5.84 8.06
C GLY A 50 13.41 -6.05 6.58
N GLY A 51 12.15 -6.27 6.21
CA GLY A 51 11.74 -6.61 4.85
C GLY A 51 12.09 -8.03 4.40
N VAL A 52 12.49 -8.92 5.31
CA VAL A 52 12.79 -10.34 5.01
C VAL A 52 11.85 -11.31 5.73
N ALA A 53 10.72 -10.82 6.26
CA ALA A 53 9.76 -11.64 7.02
C ALA A 53 9.28 -12.90 6.27
N PHE A 54 9.15 -12.80 4.95
CA PHE A 54 8.73 -13.89 4.08
C PHE A 54 9.83 -14.92 3.78
N LEU A 55 11.10 -14.60 4.05
CA LEU A 55 12.24 -15.55 3.95
C LEU A 55 12.41 -16.36 5.23
N ARG A 56 11.80 -15.92 6.35
CA ARG A 56 11.83 -16.67 7.60
C ARG A 56 10.85 -17.85 7.50
N LYS A 57 11.39 -19.06 7.55
CA LYS A 57 10.63 -20.33 7.52
C LYS A 57 9.60 -20.45 8.66
N ASP A 58 9.79 -19.67 9.73
CA ASP A 58 9.01 -19.60 10.97
C ASP A 58 8.34 -18.21 11.15
N GLY A 59 8.02 -17.55 10.04
CA GLY A 59 7.18 -16.35 10.03
C GLY A 59 5.73 -16.62 10.50
N PRO A 60 4.93 -15.60 10.84
CA PRO A 60 3.55 -15.77 11.30
C PRO A 60 2.61 -16.40 10.26
N THR A 61 3.05 -16.55 9.00
CA THR A 61 2.40 -17.30 7.92
C THR A 61 2.91 -18.73 7.76
N ALA A 62 3.88 -19.18 8.56
CA ALA A 62 4.24 -20.57 8.66
C ALA A 62 3.05 -21.30 9.28
N ARG A 63 2.21 -21.86 8.40
CA ARG A 63 1.18 -22.83 8.76
C ARG A 63 1.85 -23.84 9.70
N LYS A 64 1.46 -23.79 10.97
CA LYS A 64 1.84 -24.78 11.98
C LYS A 64 1.60 -26.17 11.36
N PRO A 65 2.63 -27.01 11.18
CA PRO A 65 2.47 -28.35 10.59
C PRO A 65 1.52 -29.25 11.40
N ASP A 66 1.20 -28.83 12.61
CA ASP A 66 0.42 -29.49 13.66
C ASP A 66 -1.08 -29.10 13.69
N ALA A 67 -1.57 -28.33 12.70
CA ALA A 67 -3.01 -28.13 12.55
C ALA A 67 -3.66 -29.37 11.94
N GLU A 68 -4.09 -30.31 12.79
CA GLU A 68 -4.93 -31.43 12.42
C GLU A 68 -6.17 -30.92 11.64
N PRO A 69 -6.58 -31.61 10.56
CA PRO A 69 -7.79 -31.24 9.85
C PRO A 69 -8.97 -31.40 10.80
N VAL A 70 -9.62 -30.29 11.15
CA VAL A 70 -10.91 -30.32 11.86
C VAL A 70 -11.91 -30.98 10.91
N LEU A 71 -12.17 -32.26 11.16
CA LEU A 71 -13.29 -33.00 10.61
C LEU A 71 -14.54 -32.58 11.39
N GLU A 72 -15.30 -31.63 10.85
CA GLU A 72 -16.75 -31.52 11.07
C GLU A 72 -17.46 -31.50 9.72
#